data_AF-A0A9E4FLJ7-F1
#
_entry.id   AF-A0A9E4FLJ7-F1
#
_cell.length_a   1.000
_cell.length_b   1.000
_cell.length_c   1.000
_cell.angle_alpha   90.00
_cell.angle_beta   90.00
_cell.angle_gamma   90.00
#
_symmetry.space_group_name_H-M   'P 1'
#
loop_
_entity.id
_entity.type
_entity.pdbx_description
1 polymer ?
#
loop_
_entity_poly.entity_id
_entity_poly.type
_entity_poly.pdbx_seq_one_letter_code
_entity_poly.pdbx_strand_id
1 'polypeptide(L)' 'MATSGEGPLTLDEFKSLVEQAGLGLGQEELENLKPLYDLYMQHIEPLYEVDFKAEEMGVSFHPDWPSQ' A
#
# COMPACT_ATOMS: atom_id res chain seq x y z
N MET A 1 13.34 -5.03 1.43
CA MET A 1 13.69 -4.06 0.38
C MET A 1 12.82 -2.86 0.63
N ALA A 2 13.43 -1.74 1.05
CA ALA A 2 12.71 -0.51 1.35
C ALA A 2 12.35 0.18 0.03
N THR A 3 11.07 0.33 -0.27
CA THR A 3 10.61 1.34 -1.24
C THR A 3 10.54 2.68 -0.50
N SER A 4 11.70 3.18 -0.06
CA SER A 4 11.83 4.56 0.36
C SER A 4 12.10 5.39 -0.89
N GLY A 5 11.18 6.29 -1.21
CA GLY A 5 11.43 7.41 -2.11
C GLY A 5 11.12 7.14 -3.58
N GLU A 6 9.84 7.23 -3.93
CA GLU A 6 9.44 7.76 -5.23
C GLU A 6 8.45 8.88 -4.93
N GLY A 7 8.61 10.04 -5.59
CA GLY A 7 7.74 11.18 -5.42
C GLY A 7 6.27 10.87 -5.74
N PRO A 8 5.37 11.86 -5.73
CA PRO A 8 3.98 11.63 -6.09
C PRO A 8 3.89 10.89 -7.43
N LEU A 9 3.16 9.77 -7.44
CA LEU A 9 3.02 8.89 -8.60
C LEU A 9 2.66 9.71 -9.86
N THR A 10 3.13 9.29 -11.03
CA THR A 10 2.61 9.82 -12.27
C THR A 10 1.15 9.40 -12.47
N LEU A 11 0.43 10.06 -13.38
CA LEU A 11 -0.97 9.72 -13.66
C LEU A 11 -1.11 8.30 -14.24
N ASP A 12 -0.14 7.86 -15.05
CA ASP A 12 -0.14 6.52 -15.67
C ASP A 12 0.11 5.41 -14.63
N GLU A 13 1.00 5.65 -13.67
CA GLU A 13 1.23 4.73 -12.55
C GLU A 13 0.00 4.65 -11.65
N PHE A 14 -0.62 5.80 -11.36
CA PHE A 14 -1.85 5.85 -10.58
C PHE A 14 -3.00 5.11 -11.28
N LYS A 15 -3.14 5.30 -12.60
CA LYS A 15 -4.12 4.56 -13.40
C LYS A 15 -3.93 3.05 -13.29
N SER A 16 -2.69 2.59 -13.41
CA SER A 16 -2.36 1.16 -13.28
C SER A 16 -2.75 0.62 -11.89
N LEU A 17 -2.53 1.41 -10.83
CA LEU A 17 -2.87 1.04 -9.45
C LEU A 17 -4.39 0.99 -9.22
N VAL A 18 -5.12 1.96 -9.77
CA VAL A 18 -6.58 2.00 -9.73
C VAL A 18 -7.20 0.82 -10.50
N GLU A 19 -6.64 0.46 -11.65
CA GLU A 19 -7.04 -0.72 -12.42
C GLU A 19 -6.79 -2.02 -11.64
N GLN A 20 -5.65 -2.14 -10.96
CA GLN A 20 -5.35 -3.28 -10.08
C GLN A 20 -6.30 -3.38 -8.88
N ALA A 21 -6.77 -2.24 -8.37
CA ALA A 21 -7.80 -2.17 -7.35
C ALA A 21 -9.21 -2.55 -7.87
N GLY A 22 -9.34 -2.83 -9.18
CA GLY A 22 -10.62 -3.17 -9.82
C GLY A 22 -11.53 -1.97 -10.04
N LEU A 23 -11.00 -0.75 -9.96
CA LEU A 23 -11.75 0.48 -10.18
C LEU A 23 -11.66 0.87 -11.66
N GLY A 24 -12.77 0.74 -12.38
CA GLY A 24 -12.87 1.15 -13.79
C GLY A 24 -13.15 2.65 -13.93
N LEU A 25 -12.18 3.50 -13.55
CA LEU A 25 -12.33 4.95 -13.59
C LEU A 25 -12.05 5.54 -14.98
N GLY A 26 -12.83 6.54 -15.36
CA GLY A 26 -12.55 7.39 -16.52
C GLY A 26 -11.42 8.39 -16.26
N GLN A 27 -10.93 9.03 -17.33
CA GLN A 27 -9.82 10.00 -17.26
C GLN A 27 -10.10 11.16 -16.29
N GLU A 28 -11.30 11.74 -16.34
CA GLU A 28 -11.70 12.84 -15.46
C GLU A 28 -11.77 12.41 -13.99
N GLU A 29 -12.26 11.18 -13.73
CA GLU A 29 -12.32 10.63 -12.37
C GLU A 29 -10.93 10.36 -11.82
N LEU A 30 -9.99 9.87 -12.65
CA LEU A 30 -8.59 9.69 -12.28
C LEU A 30 -7.92 11.03 -11.94
N GLU A 31 -8.12 12.05 -12.76
CA GLU A 31 -7.57 13.39 -12.53
C GLU A 31 -8.13 14.04 -11.26
N ASN A 32 -9.39 13.77 -10.92
CA ASN A 32 -10.01 14.25 -9.68
C ASN A 32 -9.56 13.45 -8.45
N LEU A 33 -9.33 12.14 -8.59
CA LEU A 33 -8.96 11.27 -7.47
C LEU A 33 -7.46 11.38 -7.12
N LYS A 34 -6.60 11.63 -8.10
CA LYS A 34 -5.15 11.67 -7.92
C LYS A 34 -4.68 12.68 -6.86
N PRO A 35 -5.15 13.95 -6.83
CA PRO A 35 -4.77 14.89 -5.78
C PRO A 35 -5.16 14.45 -4.37
N LEU A 36 -6.30 13.74 -4.24
CA LEU A 36 -6.74 13.19 -2.96
C LEU A 36 -5.81 12.05 -2.53
N TYR A 37 -5.48 11.15 -3.45
CA TYR A 37 -4.51 10.08 -3.20
C TYR A 37 -3.16 10.63 -2.73
N ASP A 38 -2.64 11.66 -3.42
CA ASP A 38 -1.37 12.30 -3.07
C ASP A 38 -1.39 12.92 -1.67
N LEU A 39 -2.51 13.57 -1.31
CA LEU A 39 -2.69 14.12 0.03
C LEU A 39 -2.68 13.01 1.10
N TYR A 40 -3.41 11.91 0.88
CA TYR A 40 -3.43 10.80 1.83
C TYR A 40 -2.06 10.13 1.97
N MET A 41 -1.30 10.03 0.87
CA MET A 41 0.03 9.44 0.91
C MET A 41 1.01 10.23 1.76
N GLN A 42 0.95 11.57 1.75
CA GLN A 42 1.76 12.42 2.63
C GLN A 42 1.50 12.14 4.13
N HIS A 43 0.30 11.70 4.48
CA HIS A 43 -0.05 11.37 5.86
C HIS A 43 0.29 9.94 6.25
N ILE A 44 0.41 9.03 5.27
CA ILE A 44 0.75 7.62 5.49
C ILE A 44 2.27 7.42 5.50
N GLU A 45 3.03 8.23 4.76
CA GLU A 45 4.50 8.16 4.72
C GLU A 45 5.17 8.13 6.10
N PRO A 46 4.76 8.97 7.09
CA PRO A 46 5.32 8.92 8.44
C PRO A 46 5.03 7.61 9.19
N LEU A 47 3.97 6.87 8.83
CA LEU A 47 3.68 5.56 9.44
C LEU A 47 4.70 4.49 9.03
N TYR A 48 5.30 4.62 7.84
CA TYR A 48 6.37 3.71 7.39
C TYR A 48 7.70 4.00 8.06
N GLU A 49 7.87 5.19 8.65
CA GLU A 49 9.07 5.56 9.40
C GLU A 49 9.00 5.12 10.88
N VAL A 50 7.88 4.54 11.31
CA VAL A 50 7.73 4.04 12.67
C VAL A 50 8.60 2.81 12.87
N ASP A 51 9.58 2.91 13.78
CA ASP A 51 10.33 1.77 14.28
C ASP A 51 9.45 0.96 15.23
N PHE A 52 8.92 -0.14 14.72
CA PHE A 52 8.10 -1.10 15.46
C PHE A 52 8.86 -1.83 16.58
N LYS A 53 10.20 -1.67 16.69
CA LYS A 53 11.08 -2.38 17.62
C LYS A 53 10.86 -3.90 17.52
N ALA A 54 11.22 -4.64 18.57
CA ALA A 54 10.91 -6.07 18.66
C ALA A 54 9.41 -6.25 18.90
N GLU A 55 8.60 -6.12 17.86
CA GLU A 55 7.28 -6.73 17.86
C GLU A 55 7.46 -8.23 18.15
N GLU A 56 6.79 -8.73 19.19
CA GLU A 56 6.72 -10.17 19.46
C GLU A 56 6.22 -10.84 18.19
N MET A 57 7.04 -11.71 17.58
CA MET A 57 6.59 -12.56 16.50
C MET A 57 5.34 -13.29 16.98
N GLY A 58 4.20 -12.97 16.36
CA GLY A 58 2.93 -13.61 16.68
C GLY A 58 3.10 -15.12 16.67
N VAL A 59 2.49 -15.78 17.66
CA VAL A 59 2.60 -17.23 17.90
C VAL A 59 2.50 -17.98 16.58
N SER A 60 3.60 -18.60 16.14
CA SER A 60 3.60 -19.41 14.94
C SER A 60 2.75 -20.65 15.19
N PHE A 61 1.58 -20.71 14.58
CA PHE A 61 0.74 -21.89 14.61
C PHE A 61 1.44 -23.02 13.84
N HIS A 62 1.76 -24.12 14.52
CA HIS A 62 2.26 -25.34 13.89
C HIS A 62 1.16 -26.39 14.04
N PRO A 63 0.41 -26.70 12.97
CA PRO A 63 -0.61 -27.73 13.03
C PRO A 63 0.06 -29.08 13.26
N ASP A 64 -0.12 -29.66 14.45
CA ASP A 64 0.15 -31.08 14.68
C ASP A 64 -0.87 -31.89 13.88
N TRP A 65 -0.53 -32.22 12.63
CA TRP A 65 -1.30 -33.19 11.87
C TRP A 65 -0.97 -34.58 12.44
N PRO A 66 -1.96 -35.38 12.89
CA PRO A 66 -1.68 -36.74 13.31
C PRO A 66 -1.11 -37.51 12.11
N SER A 67 0.17 -37.86 12.18
CA SER A 67 0.80 -38.80 11.25
C SER A 67 0.06 -40.13 11.35
N GLN A 68 -0.56 -40.54 10.25
CA GLN A 68 -1.09 -41.89 10.09
C GLN A 68 0.06 -42.91 9.99
#